data_AF-A0A941VDS1-F1
#
_entry.id   AF-A0A941VDS1-F1
#
_cell.length_a   1.000
_cell.length_b   1.000
_cell.length_c   1.000
_cell.angle_alpha   90.00
_cell.angle_beta   90.00
_cell.angle_gamma   90.00
#
_symmetry.space_group_name_H-M   'P 1'
#
loop_
_entity.id
_entity.type
_entity.pdbx_description
1 polymer ?
#
loop_
_entity_poly.entity_id
_entity_poly.type
_entity_poly.pdbx_seq_one_letter_code
_entity_poly.pdbx_strand_id
1 'polypeptide(L)'
;MFVGFFISGLSFALIARFEGIMKPVLLLISLTSLLLVSACASDAPQVKGDGPVPLERQTLPAGDGWGAAGPGVTGGAAAKSGDVYTVSSRKQFVEALKRSGSNPKIIRVQGTINLSTDDSGRELGFRDYADPAYDFEAYKKTYDPAVWNRQPLVNGKPPKVTGPLEEARLRSWNKQKRQVQVLIPS
;
A
#
# COMPACT_ATOMS: atom_id res chain seq x y z
N MET A 1 63.58 -33.33 -11.53
CA MET A 1 62.96 -33.44 -10.20
C MET A 1 61.81 -34.43 -10.34
N PHE A 2 61.79 -35.44 -9.47
CA PHE A 2 61.01 -36.70 -9.53
C PHE A 2 59.50 -36.52 -9.78
N VAL A 3 58.87 -37.33 -10.66
CA VAL A 3 58.02 -38.55 -10.37
C VAL A 3 56.81 -38.21 -9.49
N GLY A 4 55.54 -38.54 -9.75
CA GLY A 4 54.82 -39.65 -10.39
C GLY A 4 53.47 -39.76 -9.61
N PHE A 5 52.31 -39.81 -10.26
CA PHE A 5 51.51 -41.00 -10.60
C PHE A 5 50.81 -41.73 -9.42
N PHE A 6 49.55 -42.11 -9.69
CA PHE A 6 48.77 -43.29 -9.23
C PHE A 6 47.69 -43.18 -8.10
N ILE A 7 46.44 -43.48 -8.54
CA ILE A 7 45.39 -44.38 -7.97
C ILE A 7 44.61 -43.92 -6.72
N SER A 8 43.27 -43.80 -6.74
CA SER A 8 42.13 -44.74 -6.95
C SER A 8 41.67 -45.50 -5.69
N GLY A 9 40.35 -45.45 -5.47
CA GLY A 9 39.54 -46.39 -4.65
C GLY A 9 39.53 -46.07 -3.15
N LEU A 10 38.58 -46.48 -2.33
CA LEU A 10 37.28 -47.15 -2.40
C LEU A 10 36.94 -47.44 -0.93
N SER A 11 35.69 -47.28 -0.47
CA SER A 11 35.05 -47.89 0.73
C SER A 11 33.77 -47.10 1.01
N PHE A 12 32.55 -47.50 0.61
CA PHE A 12 31.78 -48.74 0.79
C PHE A 12 31.37 -49.08 2.23
N ALA A 13 30.05 -48.97 2.42
CA ALA A 13 29.10 -49.50 3.39
C ALA A 13 29.58 -50.43 4.53
N LEU A 14 28.96 -50.26 5.70
CA LEU A 14 28.94 -51.27 6.76
C LEU A 14 27.55 -51.41 7.43
N ILE A 15 26.93 -52.54 7.08
CA ILE A 15 26.22 -53.54 7.91
C ILE A 15 24.85 -53.24 8.50
N ALA A 16 23.95 -54.17 8.19
CA ALA A 16 22.63 -54.39 8.75
C ALA A 16 22.59 -55.65 9.65
N ARG A 17 21.56 -55.68 10.51
CA ARG A 17 20.80 -56.83 11.09
C ARG A 17 21.39 -57.70 12.21
N PHE A 18 20.58 -57.87 13.26
CA PHE A 18 20.42 -59.04 14.16
C PHE A 18 19.01 -58.88 14.82
N GLU A 19 17.95 -59.64 14.44
CA GLU A 19 17.52 -61.00 14.85
C GLU A 19 16.78 -61.10 16.21
N GLY A 20 15.64 -61.82 16.24
CA GLY A 20 14.91 -62.29 17.45
C GLY A 20 13.43 -61.83 17.56
N ILE A 21 12.41 -62.56 17.07
CA ILE A 21 11.74 -63.80 17.56
C ILE A 21 10.72 -63.58 18.72
N MET A 22 9.44 -63.71 18.35
CA MET A 22 8.16 -64.01 19.06
C MET A 22 8.12 -64.28 20.58
N LYS A 23 7.02 -63.82 21.24
CA LYS A 23 5.88 -64.65 21.74
C LYS A 23 4.73 -63.80 22.40
N PRO A 24 3.51 -64.36 22.58
CA PRO A 24 2.21 -63.65 22.55
C PRO A 24 1.56 -63.47 23.95
N VAL A 25 0.30 -62.99 23.98
CA VAL A 25 -0.81 -63.36 24.91
C VAL A 25 -1.45 -62.19 25.71
N LEU A 26 -2.75 -61.95 25.40
CA LEU A 26 -3.90 -61.51 26.24
C LEU A 26 -3.85 -60.09 26.89
N LEU A 27 -4.93 -59.33 27.17
CA LEU A 27 -6.40 -59.48 27.23
C LEU A 27 -6.99 -58.10 27.66
N LEU A 28 -8.19 -57.70 27.19
CA LEU A 28 -9.21 -56.83 27.87
C LEU A 28 -8.84 -55.32 28.10
N ILE A 29 -9.69 -54.26 28.06
CA ILE A 29 -11.13 -54.00 28.33
C ILE A 29 -11.55 -52.71 27.58
N SER A 30 -12.82 -52.63 27.15
CA SER A 30 -13.54 -51.44 26.67
C SER A 30 -13.75 -50.37 27.76
N LEU A 31 -13.57 -49.07 27.44
CA LEU A 31 -14.22 -48.00 28.22
C LEU A 31 -14.55 -46.79 27.33
N THR A 32 -15.84 -46.63 27.08
CA THR A 32 -16.49 -45.47 26.45
C THR A 32 -16.38 -44.24 27.36
N SER A 33 -16.03 -43.09 26.80
CA SER A 33 -16.17 -41.79 27.48
C SER A 33 -16.64 -40.75 26.48
N LEU A 34 -17.89 -40.34 26.67
CA LEU A 34 -18.63 -39.31 25.97
C LEU A 34 -18.13 -37.94 26.44
N LEU A 35 -17.58 -37.12 25.54
CA LEU A 35 -17.21 -35.72 25.80
C LEU A 35 -18.08 -34.81 24.92
N LEU A 36 -19.08 -34.20 25.55
CA LEU A 36 -19.85 -33.08 25.04
C LEU A 36 -18.96 -31.83 25.05
N VAL A 37 -18.48 -31.39 23.88
CA VAL A 37 -17.97 -30.03 23.68
C VAL A 37 -19.11 -29.19 23.12
N SER A 38 -19.61 -28.29 23.96
CA SER A 38 -20.54 -27.23 23.58
C SER A 38 -19.79 -26.23 22.70
N ALA A 39 -20.10 -26.22 21.40
CA ALA A 39 -19.68 -25.17 20.49
C ALA A 39 -20.71 -24.03 20.56
N CYS A 40 -20.35 -22.91 21.19
CA CYS A 40 -21.02 -21.64 20.94
C CYS A 40 -20.64 -21.17 19.53
N ALA A 41 -21.36 -21.68 18.52
CA ALA A 41 -21.31 -21.12 17.19
C ALA A 41 -22.11 -19.80 17.22
N SER A 42 -21.38 -18.67 17.22
CA SER A 42 -21.97 -17.38 16.92
C SER A 42 -22.39 -17.38 15.44
N ASP A 43 -23.65 -17.75 15.16
CA ASP A 43 -24.28 -17.54 13.87
C ASP A 43 -24.42 -16.03 13.61
N ALA A 44 -23.39 -15.44 13.01
CA ALA A 44 -23.54 -14.15 12.35
C ALA A 44 -24.42 -14.38 11.10
N PRO A 45 -25.53 -13.65 10.92
CA PRO A 45 -26.43 -13.85 9.80
C PRO A 45 -25.68 -13.63 8.48
N GLN A 46 -25.41 -14.73 7.78
CA GLN A 46 -24.90 -14.72 6.41
C GLN A 46 -26.09 -14.36 5.50
N VAL A 47 -26.21 -13.08 5.16
CA VAL A 47 -27.07 -12.67 4.04
C VAL A 47 -26.44 -13.23 2.78
N LYS A 48 -26.90 -14.41 2.33
CA LYS A 48 -26.60 -14.95 1.02
C LYS A 48 -27.24 -14.03 -0.02
N GLY A 49 -26.45 -13.12 -0.57
CA GLY A 49 -26.81 -12.42 -1.79
C GLY A 49 -26.37 -13.28 -2.96
N ASP A 50 -27.30 -13.92 -3.66
CA ASP A 50 -27.05 -14.75 -4.86
C ASP A 50 -26.73 -13.90 -6.12
N GLY A 51 -26.28 -12.66 -5.93
CA GLY A 51 -25.90 -11.74 -7.00
C GLY A 51 -24.38 -11.63 -7.15
N PRO A 52 -23.87 -11.13 -8.30
CA PRO A 52 -22.46 -10.81 -8.45
C PRO A 52 -21.97 -9.90 -7.31
N VAL A 53 -20.78 -10.18 -6.78
CA VAL A 53 -20.14 -9.31 -5.77
C VAL A 53 -20.04 -7.89 -6.34
N PRO A 54 -20.58 -6.86 -5.65
CA PRO A 54 -20.50 -5.47 -6.11
C PRO A 54 -19.06 -5.06 -6.38
N LEU A 55 -18.83 -4.26 -7.44
CA LEU A 55 -17.49 -3.86 -7.87
C LEU A 55 -16.63 -3.33 -6.73
N GLU A 56 -17.20 -2.48 -5.89
CA GLU A 56 -16.53 -1.85 -4.75
C GLU A 56 -16.16 -2.82 -3.61
N ARG A 57 -16.62 -4.07 -3.67
CA ARG A 57 -16.30 -5.14 -2.72
C ARG A 57 -15.44 -6.24 -3.32
N GLN A 58 -15.08 -6.14 -4.59
CA GLN A 58 -14.16 -7.08 -5.22
C GLN A 58 -12.74 -6.88 -4.68
N THR A 59 -12.00 -7.98 -4.58
CA THR A 59 -10.58 -8.01 -4.19
C THR A 59 -9.74 -8.45 -5.39
N LEU A 60 -8.42 -8.22 -5.33
CA LEU A 60 -7.52 -8.74 -6.36
C LEU A 60 -7.52 -10.28 -6.32
N PRO A 61 -7.79 -10.99 -7.44
CA PRO A 61 -7.81 -12.45 -7.45
C PRO A 61 -6.45 -13.08 -7.10
N ALA A 62 -6.48 -14.29 -6.55
CA ALA A 62 -5.25 -15.04 -6.31
C ALA A 62 -4.52 -15.35 -7.63
N GLY A 63 -3.19 -15.17 -7.63
CA GLY A 63 -2.36 -15.35 -8.83
C GLY A 63 -2.38 -14.17 -9.82
N ASP A 64 -3.12 -13.09 -9.53
CA ASP A 64 -3.19 -11.91 -10.38
C ASP A 64 -2.03 -10.93 -10.12
N GLY A 65 -0.83 -11.35 -10.52
CA GLY A 65 0.39 -10.54 -10.46
C GLY A 65 0.95 -10.30 -9.05
N TRP A 66 1.88 -9.35 -8.94
CA TRP A 66 2.62 -9.08 -7.71
C TRP A 66 1.76 -8.62 -6.53
N GLY A 67 0.65 -7.93 -6.80
CA GLY A 67 -0.28 -7.50 -5.75
C GLY A 67 -0.99 -8.67 -5.06
N ALA A 68 -1.12 -9.82 -5.72
CA ALA A 68 -1.77 -11.00 -5.18
C ALA A 68 -0.85 -11.85 -4.27
N ALA A 69 0.43 -11.49 -4.16
CA ALA A 69 1.39 -12.23 -3.34
C ALA A 69 1.08 -12.08 -1.83
N GLY A 70 1.38 -13.12 -1.05
CA GLY A 70 1.20 -13.13 0.41
C GLY A 70 -0.28 -12.97 0.81
N PRO A 71 -0.65 -11.97 1.64
CA PRO A 71 -2.04 -11.74 2.05
C PRO A 71 -2.92 -11.17 0.93
N GLY A 72 -2.35 -10.77 -0.22
CA GLY A 72 -3.08 -10.20 -1.36
C GLY A 72 -3.56 -8.76 -1.13
N VAL A 73 -4.36 -8.25 -2.07
CA VAL A 73 -4.97 -6.91 -2.00
C VAL A 73 -6.49 -7.03 -1.84
N THR A 74 -6.98 -6.70 -0.65
CA THR A 74 -8.41 -6.67 -0.32
C THR A 74 -8.96 -5.24 -0.20
N GLY A 75 -8.08 -4.26 0.01
CA GLY A 75 -8.45 -2.86 0.19
C GLY A 75 -9.56 -2.69 1.22
N GLY A 76 -10.62 -1.97 0.83
CA GLY A 76 -11.78 -1.71 1.67
C GLY A 76 -12.92 -2.72 1.57
N ALA A 77 -12.74 -3.89 0.93
CA ALA A 77 -13.85 -4.80 0.61
C ALA A 77 -14.70 -5.20 1.84
N ALA A 78 -14.05 -5.30 3.01
CA ALA A 78 -14.67 -5.59 4.31
C ALA A 78 -15.31 -4.37 5.00
N ALA A 79 -15.46 -3.23 4.32
CA ALA A 79 -16.05 -2.02 4.90
C ALA A 79 -17.45 -2.29 5.45
N LYS A 80 -17.64 -1.89 6.72
CA LYS A 80 -18.94 -1.87 7.38
C LYS A 80 -19.87 -0.88 6.67
N SER A 81 -21.18 -1.04 6.81
CA SER A 81 -22.17 -0.15 6.18
C SER A 81 -21.93 1.34 6.47
N GLY A 82 -21.47 1.67 7.68
CA GLY A 82 -21.11 3.03 8.08
C GLY A 82 -19.84 3.59 7.44
N ASP A 83 -19.01 2.75 6.83
CA ASP A 83 -17.74 3.12 6.18
C ASP A 83 -17.81 3.00 4.64
N VAL A 84 -19.02 3.04 4.09
CA VAL A 84 -19.29 3.15 2.65
C VAL A 84 -19.80 4.55 2.34
N TYR A 85 -18.97 5.34 1.66
CA TYR A 85 -19.22 6.75 1.36
C TYR A 85 -19.47 6.94 -0.13
N THR A 86 -20.36 7.86 -0.49
CA THR A 86 -20.44 8.42 -1.85
C THR A 86 -20.06 9.90 -1.76
N VAL A 87 -19.11 10.33 -2.57
CA VAL A 87 -18.52 11.67 -2.50
C VAL A 87 -18.51 12.33 -3.88
N SER A 88 -18.79 13.62 -3.93
CA SER A 88 -18.81 14.44 -5.16
C SER A 88 -18.02 15.74 -5.02
N SER A 89 -17.31 15.92 -3.90
CA SER A 89 -16.47 17.09 -3.65
C SER A 89 -15.20 16.74 -2.89
N ARG A 90 -14.21 17.64 -2.92
CA ARG A 90 -12.96 17.48 -2.18
C ARG A 90 -13.22 17.36 -0.67
N LYS A 91 -14.09 18.21 -0.13
CA LYS A 91 -14.43 18.23 1.29
C LYS A 91 -14.97 16.87 1.74
N GLN A 92 -15.98 16.35 1.03
CA GLN A 92 -16.56 15.04 1.33
C GLN A 92 -15.53 13.91 1.21
N PHE A 93 -14.67 13.95 0.19
CA PHE A 93 -13.59 12.97 0.02
C PHE A 93 -12.63 12.94 1.21
N VAL A 94 -12.12 14.11 1.62
CA VAL A 94 -11.20 14.24 2.75
C VAL A 94 -11.88 13.87 4.08
N GLU A 95 -13.14 14.23 4.27
CA GLU A 95 -13.91 13.85 5.47
C GLU A 95 -14.14 12.34 5.56
N ALA A 96 -14.47 11.68 4.46
CA ALA A 96 -14.64 10.22 4.41
C ALA A 96 -13.35 9.50 4.84
N LEU A 97 -12.19 9.94 4.34
CA LEU A 97 -10.88 9.39 4.72
C LEU A 97 -10.57 9.62 6.21
N LYS A 98 -10.86 10.82 6.73
CA LYS A 98 -10.63 11.14 8.15
C LYS A 98 -11.52 10.32 9.09
N ARG A 99 -12.80 10.17 8.76
CA ARG A 99 -13.78 9.44 9.61
C ARG A 99 -13.45 7.95 9.71
N SER A 100 -13.08 7.35 8.59
CA SER A 100 -12.80 5.91 8.53
C SER A 100 -11.41 5.55 9.05
N GLY A 101 -10.45 6.47 9.05
CA GLY A 101 -9.12 6.24 9.61
C GLY A 101 -8.45 5.03 8.97
N SER A 102 -8.01 4.06 9.78
CA SER A 102 -7.43 2.80 9.31
C SER A 102 -8.44 1.66 9.11
N ASN A 103 -9.74 1.92 9.25
CA ASN A 103 -10.77 0.89 9.03
C ASN A 103 -10.92 0.60 7.54
N PRO A 104 -11.31 -0.63 7.13
CA PRO A 104 -11.74 -0.90 5.77
C PRO A 104 -12.85 0.06 5.35
N LYS A 105 -12.67 0.73 4.22
CA LYS A 105 -13.52 1.84 3.77
C LYS A 105 -13.75 1.77 2.27
N ILE A 106 -14.96 2.09 1.84
CA ILE A 106 -15.31 2.20 0.42
C ILE A 106 -15.68 3.65 0.15
N ILE A 107 -15.05 4.26 -0.86
CA ILE A 107 -15.34 5.62 -1.28
C ILE A 107 -15.73 5.60 -2.76
N ARG A 108 -17.01 5.78 -3.03
CA ARG A 108 -17.57 5.91 -4.38
C ARG A 108 -17.46 7.36 -4.82
N VAL A 109 -16.78 7.60 -5.94
CA VAL A 109 -16.68 8.94 -6.54
C VAL A 109 -17.84 9.14 -7.50
N GLN A 110 -18.67 10.16 -7.22
CA GLN A 110 -19.77 10.56 -8.08
C GLN A 110 -19.37 11.81 -8.86
N GLY A 111 -19.18 11.65 -10.17
CA GLY A 111 -18.79 12.74 -11.07
C GLY A 111 -17.33 13.15 -10.91
N THR A 112 -17.06 14.46 -11.03
CA THR A 112 -15.71 15.02 -10.99
C THR A 112 -15.43 15.68 -9.65
N ILE A 113 -14.30 15.33 -9.03
CA ILE A 113 -13.83 15.98 -7.81
C ILE A 113 -12.62 16.86 -8.14
N ASN A 114 -12.81 18.18 -8.12
CA ASN A 114 -11.71 19.13 -8.22
C ASN A 114 -11.01 19.25 -6.85
N LEU A 115 -9.78 18.73 -6.75
CA LEU A 115 -8.96 18.79 -5.52
C LEU A 115 -8.39 20.19 -5.23
N SER A 116 -8.53 21.13 -6.16
CA SER A 116 -8.18 22.54 -6.02
C SER A 116 -9.43 23.38 -5.74
N THR A 117 -10.21 22.99 -4.73
CA THR A 117 -11.40 23.72 -4.25
C THR A 117 -11.29 23.99 -2.76
N ASP A 118 -11.81 25.12 -2.27
CA ASP A 118 -11.96 25.35 -0.83
C ASP A 118 -13.16 24.59 -0.24
N ASP A 119 -13.39 24.75 1.07
CA ASP A 119 -14.46 24.02 1.77
C ASP A 119 -15.88 24.47 1.38
N SER A 120 -16.00 25.60 0.67
CA SER A 120 -17.26 26.06 0.06
C SER A 120 -17.49 25.51 -1.35
N GLY A 121 -16.49 24.82 -1.91
CA GLY A 121 -16.52 24.30 -3.29
C GLY A 121 -16.06 25.31 -4.34
N ARG A 122 -15.60 26.49 -3.95
CA ARG A 122 -15.03 27.48 -4.89
C ARG A 122 -13.67 26.99 -5.37
N GLU A 123 -13.44 27.10 -6.67
CA GLU A 123 -12.15 26.76 -7.27
C GLU A 123 -11.04 27.70 -6.80
N LEU A 124 -9.88 27.10 -6.53
CA LEU A 124 -8.65 27.77 -6.12
C LEU A 124 -7.69 27.78 -7.29
N GLY A 125 -7.24 28.98 -7.66
CA GLY A 125 -6.32 29.21 -8.77
C GLY A 125 -4.97 29.74 -8.31
N PHE A 126 -4.20 30.25 -9.28
CA PHE A 126 -2.85 30.77 -9.07
C PHE A 126 -2.76 31.76 -7.90
N ARG A 127 -3.67 32.75 -7.84
CA ARG A 127 -3.64 33.81 -6.83
C ARG A 127 -3.97 33.30 -5.42
N ASP A 128 -4.79 32.24 -5.31
CA ASP A 128 -5.08 31.63 -4.02
C ASP A 128 -3.85 30.93 -3.44
N TYR A 129 -2.93 30.42 -4.28
CA TYR A 129 -1.74 29.71 -3.85
C TYR A 129 -0.47 30.57 -3.79
N ALA A 130 -0.38 31.62 -4.60
CA ALA A 130 0.80 32.47 -4.69
C ALA A 130 1.14 33.10 -3.33
N ASP A 131 2.41 32.97 -2.94
CA ASP A 131 3.02 33.74 -1.87
C ASP A 131 3.00 35.24 -2.26
N PRO A 132 2.70 36.18 -1.35
CA PRO A 132 2.67 37.60 -1.70
C PRO A 132 3.99 38.15 -2.25
N ALA A 133 5.12 37.51 -1.93
CA ALA A 133 6.43 37.88 -2.49
C ALA A 133 6.75 37.17 -3.82
N TYR A 134 5.87 36.31 -4.33
CA TYR A 134 6.05 35.64 -5.62
C TYR A 134 5.42 36.44 -6.76
N ASP A 135 6.25 36.82 -7.73
CA ASP A 135 5.82 37.39 -9.00
C ASP A 135 6.35 36.55 -10.16
N PHE A 136 5.47 36.12 -11.06
CA PHE A 136 5.82 35.19 -12.13
C PHE A 136 6.72 35.82 -13.20
N GLU A 137 6.49 37.09 -13.54
CA GLU A 137 7.27 37.78 -14.56
C GLU A 137 8.67 38.12 -14.02
N ALA A 138 8.78 38.56 -12.77
CA ALA A 138 10.03 38.77 -12.08
C ALA A 138 10.82 37.46 -11.93
N TYR A 139 10.16 36.35 -11.61
CA TYR A 139 10.81 35.04 -11.54
C TYR A 139 11.44 34.65 -12.89
N LYS A 140 10.66 34.71 -13.98
CA LYS A 140 11.16 34.41 -15.34
C LYS A 140 12.33 35.31 -15.72
N LYS A 141 12.22 36.61 -15.49
CA LYS A 141 13.28 37.59 -15.82
C LYS A 141 14.55 37.34 -15.01
N THR A 142 14.42 37.03 -13.72
CA THR A 142 15.56 36.83 -12.81
C THR A 142 16.30 35.53 -13.13
N TYR A 143 15.55 34.47 -13.42
CA TYR A 143 16.09 33.12 -13.65
C TYR A 143 16.10 32.72 -15.13
N ASP A 144 16.08 33.71 -16.04
CA ASP A 144 16.23 33.47 -17.47
C ASP A 144 17.54 32.69 -17.72
N PRO A 145 17.53 31.53 -18.39
CA PRO A 145 18.73 30.73 -18.62
C PRO A 145 19.86 31.51 -19.32
N ALA A 146 19.52 32.46 -20.20
CA ALA A 146 20.51 33.29 -20.86
C ALA A 146 21.22 34.23 -19.88
N VAL A 147 20.65 34.52 -18.71
CA VAL A 147 21.26 35.37 -17.67
C VAL A 147 21.81 34.52 -16.53
N TRP A 148 20.99 33.63 -15.96
CA TRP A 148 21.32 32.82 -14.78
C TRP A 148 22.45 31.82 -15.04
N ASN A 149 22.46 31.16 -16.21
CA ASN A 149 23.48 30.14 -16.51
C ASN A 149 24.83 30.73 -16.96
N ARG A 150 24.95 32.06 -17.08
CA ARG A 150 26.24 32.73 -17.32
C ARG A 150 27.10 32.86 -16.05
N GLN A 151 26.55 32.50 -14.90
CA GLN A 151 27.29 32.44 -13.64
C GLN A 151 28.35 31.32 -13.66
N PRO A 152 29.40 31.42 -12.81
CA PRO A 152 30.38 30.35 -12.68
C PRO A 152 29.74 29.00 -12.38
N LEU A 153 30.28 27.94 -12.98
CA LEU A 153 29.79 26.58 -12.79
C LEU A 153 30.08 26.07 -11.38
N VAL A 154 29.16 25.27 -10.85
CA VAL A 154 29.32 24.53 -9.59
C VAL A 154 29.34 23.04 -9.94
N ASN A 155 30.45 22.35 -9.67
CA ASN A 155 30.65 20.94 -10.02
C ASN A 155 30.39 20.62 -11.51
N GLY A 156 30.86 21.49 -12.41
CA GLY A 156 30.69 21.32 -13.86
C GLY A 156 29.28 21.58 -14.38
N LYS A 157 28.38 22.15 -13.57
CA LYS A 157 26.98 22.42 -13.93
C LYS A 157 26.59 23.87 -13.63
N PRO A 158 25.59 24.44 -14.33
CA PRO A 158 25.01 25.72 -13.95
C PRO A 158 24.54 25.71 -12.49
N PRO A 159 24.64 26.83 -11.77
CA PRO A 159 24.23 26.89 -10.39
C PRO A 159 22.72 26.64 -10.25
N LYS A 160 22.34 25.94 -9.18
CA LYS A 160 20.93 25.74 -8.83
C LYS A 160 20.24 27.10 -8.64
N VAL A 161 19.01 27.22 -9.13
CA VAL A 161 18.16 28.39 -8.88
C VAL A 161 17.93 28.53 -7.37
N THR A 162 18.22 29.71 -6.83
CA THR A 162 18.12 30.05 -5.41
C THR A 162 17.70 31.51 -5.23
N GLY A 163 17.47 31.94 -3.99
CA GLY A 163 17.15 33.31 -3.63
C GLY A 163 15.67 33.56 -3.35
N PRO A 164 15.29 34.81 -3.03
CA PRO A 164 13.98 35.12 -2.44
C PRO A 164 12.78 34.75 -3.31
N LEU A 165 12.88 34.91 -4.64
CA LEU A 165 11.81 34.55 -5.57
C LEU A 165 11.61 33.04 -5.69
N GLU A 166 12.69 32.26 -5.66
CA GLU A 166 12.61 30.79 -5.61
C GLU A 166 12.04 30.30 -4.28
N GLU A 167 12.44 30.91 -3.17
CA GLU A 167 11.84 30.60 -1.87
C GLU A 167 10.34 30.90 -1.84
N ALA A 168 9.91 32.04 -2.41
CA ALA A 168 8.50 32.40 -2.55
C ALA A 168 7.74 31.41 -3.46
N ARG A 169 8.34 30.98 -4.57
CA ARG A 169 7.77 29.93 -5.43
C ARG A 169 7.60 28.60 -4.68
N LEU A 170 8.58 28.20 -3.88
CA LEU A 170 8.52 26.98 -3.06
C LEU A 170 7.42 27.08 -1.98
N ARG A 171 7.25 28.23 -1.33
CA ARG A 171 6.13 28.46 -0.39
C ARG A 171 4.77 28.36 -1.10
N SER A 172 4.66 28.95 -2.29
CA SER A 172 3.46 28.87 -3.14
C SER A 172 3.13 27.41 -3.52
N TRP A 173 4.14 26.66 -3.99
CA TRP A 173 4.01 25.24 -4.32
C TRP A 173 3.59 24.41 -3.10
N ASN A 174 4.19 24.65 -1.94
CA ASN A 174 3.82 23.94 -0.71
C ASN A 174 2.37 24.24 -0.29
N LYS A 175 1.87 25.45 -0.54
CA LYS A 175 0.46 25.80 -0.28
C LYS A 175 -0.48 24.99 -1.16
N GLN A 176 -0.21 24.90 -2.46
CA GLN A 176 -0.99 24.06 -3.38
C GLN A 176 -0.85 22.57 -3.03
N LYS A 177 0.37 22.09 -2.75
CA LYS A 177 0.65 20.70 -2.39
C LYS A 177 -0.24 20.22 -1.25
N ARG A 178 -0.34 21.00 -0.17
CA ARG A 178 -1.21 20.69 0.98
C ARG A 178 -2.70 20.60 0.61
N GLN A 179 -3.11 21.29 -0.45
CA GLN A 179 -4.49 21.25 -0.92
C GLN A 179 -4.76 20.02 -1.79
N VAL A 180 -3.89 19.76 -2.77
CA VAL A 180 -4.16 18.79 -3.85
C VAL A 180 -3.63 17.38 -3.54
N GLN A 181 -2.65 17.24 -2.64
CA GLN A 181 -2.16 15.93 -2.23
C GLN A 181 -2.93 15.43 -1.02
N VAL A 182 -3.75 14.39 -1.24
CA VAL A 182 -4.54 13.73 -0.20
C VAL A 182 -3.95 12.34 0.06
N LEU A 183 -3.64 12.05 1.32
CA LEU A 183 -3.11 10.75 1.72
C LEU A 183 -4.24 9.73 1.86
N ILE A 184 -4.03 8.52 1.35
CA ILE A 184 -4.97 7.41 1.46
C ILE A 184 -4.51 6.49 2.61
N PRO A 185 -5.27 6.38 3.70
CA PRO A 185 -4.93 5.48 4.80
C PRO A 185 -5.27 4.03 4.46
N SER A 186 -4.54 3.10 5.10
CA SER A 186 -4.83 1.66 5.06
C SER A 186 -6.25 1.32 5.53
#